data_AF-A0AAN8FK45-F1
#
_entry.id   AF-A0AAN8FK45-F1
#
_cell.length_a   1.000
_cell.length_b   1.000
_cell.length_c   1.000
_cell.angle_alpha   90.00
_cell.angle_beta   90.00
_cell.angle_gamma   90.00
#
_symmetry.space_group_name_H-M   'P 1'
#
loop_
_entity.id
_entity.type
_entity.pdbx_description
1 polymer ?
#
loop_
_entity_poly.entity_id
_entity_poly.type
_entity_poly.pdbx_seq_one_letter_code
_entity_poly.pdbx_strand_id
1 'polypeptide(L)'
;MYNTTNDFFQYVIQNVKTPNFRFLVYNGDVDTACNYLGDSWFIRDVAKENNLKPEDRIPWFFSENNQLAGFVQRYTGKGGQGIKVSVDVLTVKGAGHMVPNDRPGPSVQMITNFLFPGANGVNYTSTAHTNPQPDVAPMKAAAGLTLLSAIISLIAANQ
;
A
#
# COMPACT_ATOMS: atom_id res chain seq x y z
N MET A 1 9.69 26.62 -10.33
CA MET A 1 9.90 25.18 -10.59
C MET A 1 11.02 24.71 -9.69
N TYR A 2 10.96 23.47 -9.19
CA TYR A 2 12.04 22.86 -8.40
C TYR A 2 13.08 22.24 -9.33
N ASN A 3 14.36 22.27 -8.94
CA ASN A 3 15.45 21.70 -9.76
C ASN A 3 15.66 20.22 -9.47
N THR A 4 15.28 19.75 -8.28
CA THR A 4 15.35 18.35 -7.89
C THR A 4 14.07 17.90 -7.18
N THR A 5 13.85 16.59 -7.13
CA THR A 5 12.78 16.00 -6.32
C THR A 5 12.99 16.30 -4.84
N ASN A 6 14.25 16.34 -4.35
CA ASN A 6 14.52 16.70 -2.96
C ASN A 6 14.02 18.12 -2.65
N ASP A 7 14.32 19.10 -3.51
CA ASP A 7 13.87 20.49 -3.31
C ASP A 7 12.34 20.60 -3.16
N PHE A 8 11.59 19.77 -3.90
CA PHE A 8 10.13 19.69 -3.75
C PHE A 8 9.73 19.18 -2.36
N PHE A 9 10.33 18.06 -1.90
CA PHE A 9 10.04 17.53 -0.56
C PHE A 9 10.41 18.53 0.53
N GLN A 10 11.60 19.14 0.45
CA GLN A 10 12.04 20.17 1.38
C GLN A 10 11.03 21.33 1.41
N TYR A 11 10.65 21.85 0.25
CA TYR A 11 9.70 22.95 0.18
C TYR A 11 8.37 22.58 0.86
N VAL A 12 7.79 21.42 0.54
CA VAL A 12 6.48 21.04 1.09
C VAL A 12 6.59 20.82 2.60
N ILE A 13 7.61 20.09 3.08
CA ILE A 13 7.79 19.82 4.51
C ILE A 13 8.00 21.12 5.30
N GLN A 14 8.72 22.11 4.74
CA GLN A 14 8.99 23.38 5.43
C GLN A 14 7.78 24.33 5.43
N ASN A 15 6.92 24.27 4.41
CA ASN A 15 5.88 25.27 4.18
C ASN A 15 4.44 24.77 4.41
N VAL A 16 4.21 23.46 4.53
CA VAL A 16 2.85 22.93 4.71
C VAL A 16 2.23 23.35 6.04
N LYS A 17 1.00 23.85 5.97
CA LYS A 17 0.21 24.28 7.14
C LYS A 17 -0.96 23.34 7.44
N THR A 18 -1.30 22.44 6.52
CA THR A 18 -2.39 21.47 6.68
C THR A 18 -2.03 20.47 7.78
N PRO A 19 -2.83 20.37 8.85
CA PRO A 19 -2.58 19.41 9.93
C PRO A 19 -2.46 17.98 9.41
N ASN A 20 -1.53 17.21 9.98
CA ASN A 20 -1.33 15.80 9.65
C ASN A 20 -1.11 15.57 8.14
N PHE A 21 -0.22 16.35 7.54
CA PHE A 21 0.13 16.19 6.13
C PHE A 21 0.89 14.89 5.91
N ARG A 22 0.57 14.16 4.83
CA ARG A 22 1.10 12.81 4.57
C ARG A 22 1.54 12.70 3.13
N PHE A 23 2.72 12.11 2.94
CA PHE A 23 3.17 11.63 1.65
C PHE A 23 3.02 10.12 1.60
N LEU A 24 2.66 9.62 0.41
CA LEU A 24 2.70 8.21 0.07
C LEU A 24 3.65 8.05 -1.12
N VAL A 25 4.67 7.23 -0.94
CA VAL A 25 5.58 6.77 -2.01
C VAL A 25 5.42 5.26 -2.10
N TYR A 26 5.09 4.74 -3.28
CA TYR A 26 4.83 3.31 -3.45
C TYR A 26 5.46 2.80 -4.74
N ASN A 27 5.99 1.58 -4.67
CA ASN A 27 6.67 0.93 -5.78
C ASN A 27 6.23 -0.52 -5.91
N GLY A 28 6.21 -1.02 -7.14
CA GLY A 28 6.21 -2.45 -7.37
C GLY A 28 7.58 -3.06 -7.07
N ASP A 29 7.63 -4.17 -6.34
CA ASP A 29 8.89 -4.79 -5.93
C ASP A 29 9.61 -5.56 -7.05
N VAL A 30 8.98 -5.72 -8.23
CA VAL A 30 9.61 -6.30 -9.43
C VAL A 30 9.89 -5.27 -10.53
N ASP A 31 9.68 -3.97 -10.28
CA ASP A 31 10.09 -2.91 -11.22
C ASP A 31 11.62 -2.73 -11.21
N THR A 32 12.21 -2.72 -12.40
CA THR A 32 13.65 -2.47 -12.60
C THR A 32 13.94 -1.06 -13.10
N ALA A 33 12.96 -0.33 -13.63
CA ALA A 33 13.12 1.04 -14.10
C ALA A 33 13.15 2.04 -12.93
N CYS A 34 12.17 1.95 -12.03
CA CYS A 34 12.05 2.77 -10.82
C CYS A 34 11.97 1.87 -9.59
N ASN A 35 13.08 1.20 -9.28
CA ASN A 35 13.13 0.15 -8.27
C ASN A 35 12.87 0.68 -6.85
N TYR A 36 12.23 -0.16 -6.03
CA TYR A 36 11.82 0.20 -4.67
C TYR A 36 12.99 0.55 -3.73
N LEU A 37 14.21 0.06 -3.99
CA LEU A 37 15.39 0.33 -3.15
C LEU A 37 15.84 1.78 -3.32
N GLY A 38 15.89 2.26 -4.56
CA GLY A 38 16.22 3.65 -4.89
C GLY A 38 15.29 4.62 -4.19
N ASP A 39 13.98 4.41 -4.31
CA ASP A 39 12.97 5.28 -3.69
C ASP A 39 12.99 5.18 -2.15
N SER A 40 13.24 3.98 -1.60
CA SER A 40 13.41 3.80 -0.15
C SER A 40 14.62 4.56 0.39
N TRP A 41 15.76 4.52 -0.29
CA TRP A 41 16.96 5.25 0.13
C TRP A 41 16.80 6.75 -0.04
N PHE A 42 16.19 7.19 -1.13
CA PHE A 42 15.88 8.60 -1.35
C PHE A 42 15.01 9.15 -0.22
N ILE A 43 13.91 8.48 0.12
CA ILE A 43 13.03 8.94 1.20
C ILE A 43 13.69 8.84 2.59
N ARG A 44 14.53 7.83 2.83
CA ARG A 44 15.33 7.77 4.06
C ARG A 44 16.20 9.03 4.21
N ASP A 45 16.81 9.48 3.12
CA ASP A 45 17.69 10.64 3.14
C ASP A 45 16.88 11.94 3.31
N VAL A 46 15.75 12.10 2.61
CA VAL A 46 14.78 13.19 2.84
C VAL A 46 14.33 13.24 4.30
N ALA A 47 13.98 12.09 4.88
CA ALA A 47 13.53 11.97 6.25
C ALA A 47 14.64 12.40 7.23
N LYS A 48 15.87 11.94 7.00
CA LYS A 48 17.05 12.31 7.80
C LYS A 48 17.30 13.81 7.77
N GLU A 49 17.26 14.43 6.60
CA GLU A 49 17.46 15.88 6.42
C GLU A 49 16.38 16.70 7.14
N ASN A 50 15.16 16.17 7.23
CA ASN A 50 14.02 16.85 7.87
C ASN A 50 13.74 16.39 9.31
N ASN A 51 14.65 15.64 9.93
CA ASN A 51 14.49 15.09 11.29
C ASN A 51 13.22 14.23 11.48
N LEU A 52 12.70 13.63 10.41
CA LEU A 52 11.60 12.66 10.50
C LEU A 52 12.15 11.32 11.01
N LYS A 53 11.55 10.78 12.06
CA LYS A 53 12.01 9.56 12.73
C LYS A 53 11.41 8.33 12.05
N PRO A 54 12.22 7.30 11.75
CA PRO A 54 11.70 6.04 11.23
C PRO A 54 10.91 5.28 12.30
N GLU A 55 9.83 4.64 11.86
CA GLU A 55 9.15 3.56 12.59
C GLU A 55 9.72 2.19 12.16
N ASP A 56 9.18 1.09 12.66
CA ASP A 56 9.58 -0.23 12.18
C ASP A 56 9.04 -0.50 10.76
N ARG A 57 9.83 -1.17 9.93
CA ARG A 57 9.36 -1.68 8.64
C ARG A 57 8.48 -2.89 8.87
N ILE A 58 7.17 -2.75 8.67
CA ILE A 58 6.19 -3.80 8.94
C ILE A 58 5.55 -4.33 7.67
N PRO A 59 5.15 -5.62 7.62
CA PRO A 59 4.35 -6.13 6.52
C PRO A 59 2.95 -5.51 6.52
N TRP A 60 2.35 -5.41 5.34
CA TRP A 60 0.92 -5.14 5.19
C TRP A 60 0.26 -6.24 4.36
N PHE A 61 -1.02 -6.48 4.64
CA PHE A 61 -1.74 -7.63 4.10
C PHE A 61 -2.97 -7.22 3.30
N PHE A 62 -3.27 -8.02 2.29
CA PHE A 62 -4.46 -7.91 1.45
C PHE A 62 -5.30 -9.18 1.63
N SER A 63 -6.61 -9.05 1.38
CA SER A 63 -7.61 -10.13 1.40
C SER A 63 -7.87 -10.83 2.74
N GLU A 64 -8.99 -11.56 2.81
CA GLU A 64 -9.45 -12.27 4.03
C GLU A 64 -8.44 -13.28 4.56
N ASN A 65 -7.66 -13.88 3.66
CA ASN A 65 -6.60 -14.84 3.99
C ASN A 65 -5.26 -14.17 4.34
N ASN A 66 -5.24 -12.86 4.61
CA ASN A 66 -4.06 -12.08 4.99
C ASN A 66 -2.84 -12.38 4.10
N GLN A 67 -3.01 -12.29 2.77
CA GLN A 67 -1.89 -12.45 1.86
C GLN A 67 -0.94 -11.27 1.99
N LEU A 68 0.36 -11.55 2.09
CA LEU A 68 1.38 -10.51 2.12
C LEU A 68 1.28 -9.66 0.86
N ALA A 69 0.90 -8.40 1.03
CA ALA A 69 0.75 -7.44 -0.05
C ALA A 69 2.01 -6.57 -0.21
N GLY A 70 2.86 -6.53 0.81
CA GLY A 70 4.19 -5.93 0.77
C GLY A 70 4.62 -5.43 2.13
N PHE A 71 5.44 -4.37 2.15
CA PHE A 71 5.94 -3.76 3.38
C PHE A 71 5.75 -2.25 3.36
N VAL A 72 5.59 -1.66 4.54
CA VAL A 72 5.57 -0.21 4.75
C VAL A 72 6.68 0.19 5.71
N GLN A 73 7.41 1.24 5.35
CA GLN A 73 8.31 1.96 6.24
C GLN A 73 7.76 3.37 6.41
N ARG A 74 7.43 3.76 7.64
CA ARG A 74 6.91 5.09 7.96
C ARG A 74 8.00 5.97 8.57
N TYR A 75 7.96 7.25 8.24
CA TYR A 75 8.74 8.31 8.88
C TYR A 75 7.80 9.38 9.41
N THR A 76 7.98 9.83 10.65
CA THR A 76 7.13 10.86 11.27
C THR A 76 7.93 11.96 11.94
N GLY A 77 7.41 13.19 11.91
CA GLY A 77 8.04 14.32 12.56
C GLY A 77 7.20 15.58 12.46
N LYS A 78 7.84 16.73 12.66
CA LYS A 78 7.23 18.04 12.48
C LYS A 78 7.91 18.76 11.33
N GLY A 79 7.12 19.32 10.42
CA GLY A 79 7.60 20.20 9.37
C GLY A 79 7.98 21.59 9.90
N GLY A 80 8.43 22.48 8.99
CA GLY A 80 8.92 23.81 9.33
C GLY A 80 7.89 24.72 10.01
N GLN A 81 6.59 24.48 9.74
CA GLN A 81 5.48 25.18 10.40
C GLN A 81 5.05 24.54 11.73
N GLY A 82 5.82 23.58 12.27
CA GLY A 82 5.50 22.86 13.50
C GLY A 82 4.39 21.81 13.36
N ILE A 83 3.89 21.59 12.14
CA ILE A 83 2.80 20.67 11.83
C ILE A 83 3.32 19.23 11.72
N LYS A 84 2.54 18.25 12.21
CA LYS A 84 2.86 16.83 12.05
C LYS A 84 2.88 16.46 10.56
N VAL A 85 4.00 15.87 10.13
CA VAL A 85 4.20 15.34 8.78
C VAL A 85 4.56 13.86 8.88
N SER A 86 4.05 13.04 7.95
CA SER A 86 4.54 11.68 7.75
C SER A 86 4.82 11.37 6.29
N VAL A 87 5.75 10.44 6.07
CA VAL A 87 6.04 9.86 4.76
C VAL A 87 5.96 8.34 4.91
N ASP A 88 5.10 7.72 4.12
CA ASP A 88 4.97 6.27 4.06
C ASP A 88 5.60 5.78 2.75
N VAL A 89 6.56 4.85 2.85
CA VAL A 89 7.20 4.20 1.71
C VAL A 89 6.76 2.75 1.64
N LEU A 90 6.09 2.36 0.56
CA LEU A 90 5.50 1.04 0.40
C LEU A 90 6.13 0.26 -0.74
N THR A 91 6.29 -1.04 -0.52
CA THR A 91 6.40 -2.01 -1.61
C THR A 91 5.05 -2.68 -1.82
N VAL A 92 4.72 -2.94 -3.09
CA VAL A 92 3.58 -3.77 -3.49
C VAL A 92 4.13 -5.05 -4.13
N LYS A 93 3.94 -6.16 -3.43
CA LYS A 93 4.52 -7.45 -3.75
C LYS A 93 3.98 -8.00 -5.07
N GLY A 94 4.89 -8.31 -5.98
CA GLY A 94 4.60 -8.86 -7.31
C GLY A 94 4.05 -7.85 -8.31
N ALA A 95 4.14 -6.55 -8.03
CA ALA A 95 3.80 -5.50 -8.99
C ALA A 95 5.06 -4.97 -9.68
N GLY A 96 4.96 -4.60 -10.96
CA GLY A 96 5.99 -3.89 -11.71
C GLY A 96 5.78 -2.38 -11.69
N HIS A 97 6.16 -1.73 -12.79
CA HIS A 97 6.11 -0.26 -12.91
C HIS A 97 4.69 0.30 -12.76
N MET A 98 3.69 -0.39 -13.31
CA MET A 98 2.30 0.03 -13.30
C MET A 98 1.53 -0.70 -12.20
N VAL A 99 1.81 -0.35 -10.94
CA VAL A 99 1.28 -1.05 -9.76
C VAL A 99 -0.24 -1.28 -9.79
N PRO A 100 -1.09 -0.28 -10.11
CA PRO A 100 -2.54 -0.50 -10.20
C PRO A 100 -2.98 -1.43 -11.33
N ASN A 101 -2.19 -1.55 -12.40
CA ASN A 101 -2.46 -2.50 -13.48
C ASN A 101 -2.09 -3.93 -13.07
N ASP A 102 -0.92 -4.11 -12.45
CA ASP A 102 -0.39 -5.44 -12.13
C ASP A 102 -1.05 -6.05 -10.90
N ARG A 103 -1.43 -5.20 -9.92
CA ARG A 103 -2.02 -5.61 -8.65
C ARG A 103 -3.20 -4.69 -8.27
N PRO A 104 -4.34 -4.74 -9.00
CA PRO A 104 -5.45 -3.80 -8.82
C PRO A 104 -6.07 -3.85 -7.42
N GLY A 105 -6.31 -5.05 -6.87
CA GLY A 105 -6.89 -5.22 -5.53
C GLY A 105 -6.04 -4.58 -4.42
N PRO A 106 -4.77 -5.01 -4.24
CA PRO A 106 -3.85 -4.37 -3.29
C PRO A 106 -3.68 -2.87 -3.50
N SER A 107 -3.68 -2.41 -4.76
CA SER A 107 -3.53 -0.98 -5.09
C SER A 107 -4.71 -0.16 -4.63
N VAL A 108 -5.94 -0.62 -4.89
CA VAL A 108 -7.15 0.06 -4.40
C VAL A 108 -7.13 0.12 -2.88
N GLN A 109 -6.82 -0.98 -2.19
CA GLN A 109 -6.74 -1.02 -0.72
C GLN A 109 -5.68 -0.04 -0.18
N MET A 110 -4.50 -0.02 -0.77
CA MET A 110 -3.43 0.92 -0.41
C MET A 110 -3.89 2.38 -0.55
N ILE A 111 -4.45 2.73 -1.71
CA ILE A 111 -4.87 4.10 -2.01
C ILE A 111 -6.03 4.53 -1.11
N THR A 112 -7.05 3.69 -0.91
CA THR A 112 -8.19 4.03 -0.06
C THR A 112 -7.78 4.17 1.40
N ASN A 113 -6.92 3.30 1.91
CA ASN A 113 -6.45 3.39 3.30
C ASN A 113 -5.56 4.62 3.52
N PHE A 114 -4.81 5.04 2.50
CA PHE A 114 -4.09 6.30 2.54
C PHE A 114 -5.05 7.51 2.54
N LEU A 115 -6.03 7.55 1.66
CA LEU A 115 -6.97 8.67 1.55
C LEU A 115 -7.87 8.79 2.79
N PHE A 116 -8.33 7.67 3.34
CA PHE A 116 -9.28 7.59 4.44
C PHE A 116 -8.65 6.87 5.66
N PRO A 117 -7.76 7.56 6.41
CA PRO A 117 -7.17 6.98 7.61
C PRO A 117 -8.21 6.80 8.73
N GLY A 118 -8.01 5.79 9.57
CA GLY A 118 -8.77 5.65 10.80
C GLY A 118 -8.32 6.64 11.89
N ALA A 119 -8.97 6.58 13.06
CA ALA A 119 -8.64 7.43 14.20
C ALA A 119 -7.17 7.31 14.66
N ASN A 120 -6.58 6.12 14.48
CA ASN A 120 -5.19 5.82 14.85
C ASN A 120 -4.19 6.04 13.70
N GLY A 121 -4.61 6.65 12.59
CA GLY A 121 -3.79 6.87 11.41
C GLY A 121 -4.00 5.84 10.29
N VAL A 122 -3.04 5.77 9.36
CA VAL A 122 -3.14 4.90 8.18
C VAL A 122 -2.79 3.46 8.55
N ASN A 123 -3.73 2.56 8.31
CA ASN A 123 -3.55 1.11 8.40
C ASN A 123 -3.75 0.48 7.01
N TYR A 124 -2.65 0.08 6.36
CA TYR A 124 -2.70 -0.50 5.02
C TYR A 124 -3.31 -1.91 4.98
N THR A 125 -3.42 -2.60 6.11
CA THR A 125 -4.08 -3.91 6.23
C THR A 125 -5.60 -3.77 6.44
N SER A 126 -6.12 -2.56 6.63
CA SER A 126 -7.55 -2.34 6.81
C SER A 126 -8.33 -2.73 5.55
N THR A 127 -9.43 -3.45 5.74
CA THR A 127 -10.41 -3.76 4.68
C THR A 127 -11.64 -2.84 4.74
N ALA A 128 -11.65 -1.83 5.62
CA ALA A 128 -12.83 -0.99 5.87
C ALA A 128 -13.34 -0.23 4.63
N HIS A 129 -12.48 -0.01 3.64
CA HIS A 129 -12.80 0.79 2.44
C HIS A 129 -12.69 -0.01 1.14
N THR A 130 -12.50 -1.33 1.22
CA THR A 130 -12.32 -2.18 0.05
C THR A 130 -13.00 -3.52 0.23
N ASN A 131 -13.66 -3.98 -0.82
CA ASN A 131 -14.04 -5.37 -0.92
C ASN A 131 -12.86 -6.18 -1.50
N PRO A 132 -12.16 -7.02 -0.71
CA PRO A 132 -11.05 -7.82 -1.21
C PRO A 132 -11.49 -8.93 -2.17
N GLN A 133 -12.79 -9.27 -2.21
CA GLN A 133 -13.40 -10.17 -3.17
C GLN A 133 -14.48 -9.40 -3.93
N PRO A 134 -14.09 -8.52 -4.89
CA PRO A 134 -15.09 -7.81 -5.67
C PRO A 134 -16.02 -8.81 -6.34
N ASP A 135 -17.32 -8.50 -6.38
CA ASP A 135 -18.28 -9.30 -7.12
C ASP A 135 -17.75 -9.45 -8.55
N VAL A 136 -17.51 -10.70 -8.96
CA VAL A 136 -17.18 -10.95 -10.35
C VAL A 136 -18.34 -10.39 -11.16
N ALA A 137 -18.03 -9.48 -12.09
CA ALA A 137 -19.04 -9.01 -13.04
C ALA A 137 -19.77 -10.25 -13.58
N PRO A 138 -21.10 -10.19 -13.79
CA PRO A 138 -21.79 -11.29 -14.43
C PRO A 138 -21.24 -11.41 -15.85
N MET A 139 -20.17 -12.19 -16.00
CA MET A 139 -19.84 -12.85 -17.24
C MET A 139 -21.14 -13.54 -17.61
N LYS A 140 -21.83 -13.03 -18.66
CA LYS A 140 -23.06 -13.57 -19.24
C LYS A 140 -23.23 -14.99 -18.77
N ALA A 141 -24.19 -15.22 -17.86
CA ALA A 141 -24.49 -16.51 -17.25
C ALA A 141 -24.09 -17.60 -18.24
N ALA A 142 -22.97 -18.26 -17.97
CA ALA A 142 -22.57 -19.41 -18.76
C ALA A 142 -23.79 -20.33 -18.69
N ALA A 143 -24.45 -20.47 -19.84
CA ALA A 143 -25.60 -21.33 -19.98
C ALA A 143 -25.25 -22.67 -19.32
N GLY A 144 -26.14 -23.08 -18.42
CA GLY A 144 -25.91 -24.00 -17.31
C GLY A 144 -24.81 -25.05 -17.49
N LEU A 145 -23.97 -25.16 -16.47
CA LEU A 145 -23.47 -26.47 -16.05
C LEU A 145 -23.45 -26.51 -14.52
N THR A 146 -24.53 -27.04 -13.95
CA THR A 146 -24.51 -27.65 -12.62
C THR A 146 -23.54 -28.82 -12.65
N LEU A 147 -22.38 -28.71 -12.00
CA LEU A 147 -21.60 -29.88 -11.61
C LEU A 147 -21.47 -29.91 -10.09
N LEU A 148 -22.29 -30.79 -9.54
CA LEU A 148 -22.44 -31.21 -8.16
C LEU A 148 -21.14 -31.22 -7.36
N SER A 149 -21.23 -30.58 -6.20
CA SER A 149 -20.66 -31.03 -4.94
C SER A 149 -20.96 -32.53 -4.69
N ALA A 150 -19.96 -33.40 -4.82
CA ALA A 150 -19.94 -34.74 -4.19
C ALA A 150 -18.61 -35.49 -4.36
N ILE A 151 -17.50 -35.06 -3.73
CA ILE A 151 -16.37 -35.98 -3.43
C ILE A 151 -15.71 -35.60 -2.09
N ILE A 152 -16.44 -35.69 -0.97
CA ILE A 152 -15.86 -35.77 0.40
C ILE A 152 -16.59 -36.85 1.24
N SER A 153 -16.96 -37.99 0.64
CA SER A 153 -17.59 -39.08 1.42
C SER A 153 -17.22 -40.49 0.94
N LEU A 154 -15.98 -40.71 0.48
CA LEU A 154 -15.53 -42.06 0.10
C LEU A 154 -14.11 -42.44 0.55
N ILE A 155 -13.58 -41.85 1.63
CA ILE A 155 -12.29 -42.27 2.24
C ILE A 155 -12.46 -42.71 3.72
N ALA A 156 -13.68 -42.78 4.26
CA ALA A 156 -13.93 -43.22 5.65
C ALA A 156 -14.74 -44.53 5.74
N ALA A 157 -14.65 -45.41 4.74
CA ALA A 157 -15.27 -46.74 4.76
C ALA A 157 -14.44 -47.76 3.95
N ASN A 158 -13.15 -47.91 4.27
CA ASN A 158 -12.42 -49.18 4.20
C ASN A 158 -10.98 -48.96 4.70
N GLN A 159 -10.77 -49.16 6.00
CA GLN A 159 -9.65 -49.89 6.66
C GLN A 159 -9.93 -49.91 8.16
#